data_AF-A0A954JKX5-F1
#
_entry.id   AF-A0A954JKX5-F1
#
_cell.length_a   1.000
_cell.length_b   1.000
_cell.length_c   1.000
_cell.angle_alpha   90.00
_cell.angle_beta   90.00
_cell.angle_gamma   90.00
#
_symmetry.space_group_name_H-M   'P 1'
#
loop_
_entity.id
_entity.type
_entity.pdbx_description
1 polymer ?
#
loop_
_entity_poly.entity_id
_entity_poly.type
_entity_poly.pdbx_seq_one_letter_code
_entity_poly.pdbx_strand_id
1 'polypeptide(L)'
;MSRNGNDRPVLGFLASDPAITPVLVAIRESSEMSLGPGWASVALPSGVLSVPSWDELLENPLPDLFIVSGASEPVLAGVRQLVTLKVPIVVVTDSLDGPQGVFQLASTWQDAPEWVTPLFLSGVRTIALRRLEDLSRQGIKTVWKVEFERVHTPTHDETFDWTLCDRLFLQDLDWMESLFGPHELVTQHSTMRGEDQIQETTVRLEAEPADSSRIPEVLWALSRGMSESQWTLRLSHEEDVVTIRASSRISDAADSHVPTHSLEDGVKTEILDQLHGILSRLRDGVPLRSMEEVTRLGEFGAAAKRSRQRRRTIVVQHEDSSERSQFKSQMAAFGCGALLWTIFGSVAMLVLAASIDPRDGEQRLSEAAGYILCQAEFQDDSWKLSGEGKETLRGIASSWSATSPVLIIEKSAANPDLDRQREQTVVAELRDMGVRMMESRIAVRELHGRWFRPFVLSGWAIVFAPIGIALGAQALILVARTEGDGRGSA
;
A
#
# COMPACT_ATOMS: atom_id res chain seq x y z
N MET A 1 -30.20 -9.99 -15.75
CA MET A 1 -30.94 -10.05 -17.03
C MET A 1 -30.95 -11.51 -17.48
N SER A 2 -32.12 -12.13 -17.61
CA SER A 2 -32.24 -13.53 -18.07
C SER A 2 -32.27 -13.55 -19.60
N ARG A 3 -31.11 -13.55 -20.26
CA ARG A 3 -31.04 -13.86 -21.70
C ARG A 3 -31.40 -15.33 -21.91
N ASN A 4 -32.08 -15.63 -23.02
CA ASN A 4 -32.43 -17.00 -23.40
C ASN A 4 -31.16 -17.85 -23.44
N GLY A 5 -31.19 -19.05 -22.85
CA GLY A 5 -30.02 -19.91 -22.63
C GLY A 5 -29.35 -20.51 -23.89
N ASN A 6 -29.57 -19.92 -25.06
CA ASN A 6 -29.02 -20.38 -26.33
C ASN A 6 -28.23 -19.30 -27.10
N ASP A 7 -28.12 -18.08 -26.58
CA ASP A 7 -27.31 -17.05 -27.21
C ASP A 7 -25.84 -17.25 -26.83
N ARG A 8 -24.97 -17.34 -27.84
CA ARG A 8 -23.51 -17.41 -27.64
C ARG A 8 -23.05 -16.10 -26.98
N PRO A 9 -22.17 -16.16 -25.96
CA PRO A 9 -21.58 -14.95 -25.40
C PRO A 9 -20.90 -14.13 -26.50
N VAL A 10 -21.17 -12.84 -26.51
CA VAL A 10 -20.60 -11.86 -27.43
C VAL A 10 -19.44 -11.18 -26.73
N LEU A 11 -18.24 -11.27 -27.31
CA LEU A 11 -17.01 -10.70 -26.76
C LEU A 11 -16.60 -9.48 -27.58
N GLY A 12 -16.51 -8.31 -26.95
CA GLY A 12 -15.92 -7.11 -27.56
C GLY A 12 -14.42 -7.03 -27.32
N PHE A 13 -13.74 -6.09 -27.98
CA PHE A 13 -12.32 -5.88 -27.75
C PHE A 13 -11.89 -4.41 -27.82
N LEU A 14 -10.79 -4.09 -27.13
CA LEU A 14 -10.04 -2.84 -27.20
C LEU A 14 -8.56 -3.17 -27.34
N ALA A 15 -7.95 -2.82 -28.46
CA ALA A 15 -6.58 -3.24 -28.71
C ALA A 15 -5.69 -2.14 -29.29
N SER A 16 -4.56 -1.90 -28.64
CA SER A 16 -3.44 -1.14 -29.22
C SER A 16 -2.17 -1.96 -29.34
N ASP A 17 -2.23 -3.26 -29.05
CA ASP A 17 -1.09 -4.17 -29.08
C ASP A 17 -1.40 -5.44 -29.91
N PRO A 18 -0.47 -5.89 -30.80
CA PRO A 18 -0.66 -7.08 -31.64
C PRO A 18 -0.91 -8.39 -30.89
N ALA A 19 -0.58 -8.49 -29.61
CA ALA A 19 -0.82 -9.67 -28.76
C ALA A 19 -2.31 -10.07 -28.68
N ILE A 20 -3.23 -9.18 -29.07
CA ILE A 20 -4.67 -9.50 -29.19
C ILE A 20 -4.96 -10.52 -30.31
N THR A 21 -4.10 -10.59 -31.33
CA THR A 21 -4.30 -11.37 -32.56
C THR A 21 -4.60 -12.85 -32.29
N PRO A 22 -3.77 -13.61 -31.54
CA PRO A 22 -4.05 -15.02 -31.23
C PRO A 22 -5.38 -15.20 -30.50
N VAL A 23 -5.78 -14.25 -29.65
CA VAL A 23 -7.04 -14.30 -28.92
C VAL A 23 -8.24 -14.15 -29.86
N LEU A 24 -8.21 -13.19 -30.78
CA LEU A 24 -9.28 -12.98 -31.76
C LEU A 24 -9.40 -14.16 -32.73
N VAL A 25 -8.28 -14.73 -33.16
CA VAL A 25 -8.28 -15.93 -34.02
C VAL A 25 -8.92 -17.11 -33.28
N ALA A 26 -8.52 -17.36 -32.03
CA ALA A 26 -9.07 -18.44 -31.21
C ALA A 26 -10.60 -18.31 -31.03
N ILE A 27 -11.10 -17.10 -30.72
CA ILE A 27 -12.54 -16.86 -30.54
C ILE A 27 -13.29 -16.99 -31.86
N ARG A 28 -12.77 -16.45 -32.96
CA ARG A 28 -13.40 -16.54 -34.29
C ARG A 28 -13.58 -17.98 -34.75
N GLU A 29 -12.61 -18.84 -34.42
CA GLU A 29 -12.64 -20.27 -34.75
C GLU A 29 -13.45 -21.11 -33.75
N SER A 30 -13.86 -20.51 -32.62
CA SER A 30 -14.69 -21.17 -31.63
C SER A 30 -16.14 -21.25 -32.08
N SER A 31 -16.79 -22.37 -31.77
CA SER A 31 -18.24 -22.53 -31.97
C SER A 31 -19.07 -22.10 -30.75
N GLU A 32 -18.41 -21.76 -29.64
CA GLU A 32 -19.07 -21.50 -28.35
C GLU A 32 -19.19 -20.01 -28.05
N MET A 33 -18.37 -19.18 -28.68
CA MET A 33 -18.33 -17.72 -28.47
C MET A 33 -18.48 -16.99 -29.79
N SER A 34 -18.79 -15.70 -29.73
CA SER A 34 -18.84 -14.83 -30.90
C SER A 34 -18.10 -13.53 -30.65
N LEU A 35 -17.43 -13.01 -31.68
CA LEU A 35 -16.82 -11.67 -31.63
C LEU A 35 -17.87 -10.62 -31.97
N GLY A 36 -18.05 -9.68 -31.05
CA GLY A 36 -18.79 -8.44 -31.28
C GLY A 36 -17.91 -7.37 -31.93
N PRO A 37 -18.46 -6.15 -32.09
CA PRO A 37 -17.65 -5.00 -32.49
C PRO A 37 -16.59 -4.70 -31.43
N GLY A 38 -15.45 -4.21 -31.87
CA GLY A 38 -14.39 -3.71 -31.00
C GLY A 38 -13.63 -2.57 -31.65
N TRP A 39 -12.73 -1.94 -30.90
CA TRP A 39 -11.87 -0.89 -31.42
C TRP A 39 -10.41 -1.36 -31.39
N ALA A 40 -9.66 -1.09 -32.46
CA ALA A 40 -8.23 -1.34 -32.47
C ALA A 40 -7.43 -0.29 -33.24
N SER A 41 -6.22 -0.01 -32.74
CA SER A 41 -5.19 0.75 -33.46
C SER A 41 -4.11 -0.15 -34.10
N VAL A 42 -4.34 -1.46 -34.10
CA VAL A 42 -3.45 -2.49 -34.68
C VAL A 42 -4.15 -3.20 -35.82
N ALA A 43 -3.36 -3.82 -36.71
CA ALA A 43 -3.90 -4.65 -37.78
C ALA A 43 -4.66 -5.84 -37.18
N LEU A 44 -5.91 -6.04 -37.61
CA LEU A 44 -6.76 -7.13 -37.13
C LEU A 44 -6.78 -8.31 -38.11
N PRO A 45 -7.04 -9.54 -37.63
CA PRO A 45 -7.31 -10.68 -38.50
C PRO A 45 -8.50 -10.42 -39.44
N SER A 46 -8.44 -11.00 -40.63
CA SER A 46 -9.53 -10.91 -41.61
C SER A 46 -10.88 -11.34 -41.01
N GLY A 47 -11.92 -10.54 -41.26
CA GLY A 47 -13.28 -10.82 -40.79
C GLY A 47 -13.59 -10.34 -39.37
N VAL A 48 -12.62 -9.74 -38.65
CA VAL A 48 -12.90 -9.04 -37.40
C VAL A 48 -13.35 -7.61 -37.70
N LEU A 49 -14.49 -7.20 -37.15
CA LEU A 49 -15.06 -5.85 -37.35
C LEU A 49 -14.46 -4.88 -36.32
N SER A 50 -13.79 -3.84 -36.80
CA SER A 50 -13.36 -2.70 -35.97
C SER A 50 -14.30 -1.52 -36.19
N VAL A 51 -14.74 -0.89 -35.12
CA VAL A 51 -15.36 0.43 -35.16
C VAL A 51 -14.28 1.53 -35.16
N PRO A 52 -14.51 2.67 -35.81
CA PRO A 52 -13.54 3.77 -35.92
C PRO A 52 -13.37 4.55 -34.62
N SER A 53 -14.39 4.60 -33.77
CA SER A 53 -14.37 5.35 -32.52
C SER A 53 -15.00 4.58 -31.37
N TRP A 54 -14.62 5.00 -30.17
CA TRP A 54 -15.20 4.50 -28.94
C TRP A 54 -16.69 4.84 -28.81
N ASP A 55 -17.12 6.01 -29.27
CA ASP A 55 -18.52 6.43 -29.20
C ASP A 55 -19.43 5.48 -30.00
N GLU A 56 -18.99 5.05 -31.18
CA GLU A 56 -19.72 4.07 -32.00
C GLU A 56 -19.79 2.68 -31.35
N LEU A 57 -18.77 2.30 -30.56
CA LEU A 57 -18.79 1.07 -29.78
C LEU A 57 -19.91 1.10 -28.72
N LEU A 58 -20.13 2.26 -28.09
CA LEU A 58 -21.17 2.46 -27.07
C LEU A 58 -22.59 2.59 -27.64
N GLU A 59 -22.73 2.96 -28.92
CA GLU A 59 -24.02 2.96 -29.62
C GLU A 59 -24.54 1.54 -29.88
N ASN A 60 -23.66 0.53 -29.86
CA ASN A 60 -24.02 -0.87 -30.00
C ASN A 60 -24.41 -1.50 -28.65
N PRO A 61 -25.25 -2.56 -28.63
CA PRO A 61 -25.49 -3.33 -27.42
C PRO A 61 -24.17 -3.82 -26.81
N LEU A 62 -23.96 -3.54 -25.51
CA LEU A 62 -22.73 -3.93 -24.84
C LEU A 62 -22.53 -5.45 -24.89
N PRO A 63 -21.31 -5.92 -25.22
CA PRO A 63 -20.95 -7.33 -25.17
C PRO A 63 -20.95 -7.84 -23.73
N ASP A 64 -20.94 -9.17 -23.57
CA ASP A 64 -20.94 -9.82 -22.26
C ASP A 64 -19.58 -9.67 -21.54
N LEU A 65 -18.52 -9.42 -22.31
CA LEU A 65 -17.13 -9.32 -21.85
C LEU A 65 -16.33 -8.49 -22.85
N PHE A 66 -15.40 -7.65 -22.38
CA PHE A 66 -14.40 -6.99 -23.23
C PHE A 66 -13.02 -7.58 -23.06
N ILE A 67 -12.30 -7.78 -24.16
CA ILE A 67 -10.89 -8.18 -24.16
C ILE A 67 -10.03 -6.97 -24.48
N VAL A 68 -9.05 -6.69 -23.63
CA VAL A 68 -8.22 -5.49 -23.66
C VAL A 68 -6.76 -5.89 -23.87
N SER A 69 -6.09 -5.22 -24.81
CA SER A 69 -4.67 -5.44 -25.11
C SER A 69 -3.96 -4.12 -25.35
N GLY A 70 -2.89 -3.85 -24.60
CA GLY A 70 -2.07 -2.65 -24.68
C GLY A 70 -2.47 -1.55 -23.69
N ALA A 71 -1.60 -0.54 -23.58
CA ALA A 71 -1.71 0.55 -22.60
C ALA A 71 -1.77 1.95 -23.24
N SER A 72 -2.20 2.06 -24.49
CA SER A 72 -2.37 3.37 -25.13
C SER A 72 -3.47 4.19 -24.43
N GLU A 73 -3.35 5.52 -24.47
CA GLU A 73 -4.32 6.42 -23.81
C GLU A 73 -5.79 6.15 -24.23
N PRO A 74 -6.11 5.89 -25.52
CA PRO A 74 -7.47 5.53 -25.91
C PRO A 74 -7.97 4.23 -25.27
N VAL A 75 -7.10 3.21 -25.15
CA VAL A 75 -7.45 1.94 -24.47
C VAL A 75 -7.72 2.21 -22.99
N LEU A 76 -6.83 2.92 -22.30
CA LEU A 76 -6.99 3.25 -20.87
C LEU A 76 -8.26 4.09 -20.63
N ALA A 77 -8.57 5.03 -21.52
CA ALA A 77 -9.80 5.81 -21.48
C ALA A 77 -11.05 4.94 -21.65
N GLY A 78 -11.09 4.05 -22.64
CA GLY A 78 -12.20 3.12 -22.86
C GLY A 78 -12.39 2.17 -21.68
N VAL A 79 -11.29 1.63 -21.14
CA VAL A 79 -11.30 0.75 -19.96
C VAL A 79 -11.88 1.44 -18.72
N ARG A 80 -11.49 2.69 -18.42
CA ARG A 80 -12.06 3.47 -17.31
C ARG A 80 -13.58 3.62 -17.42
N GLN A 81 -14.08 3.77 -18.66
CA GLN A 81 -15.52 3.83 -18.90
C GLN A 81 -16.20 2.46 -18.75
N LEU A 82 -15.61 1.38 -19.27
CA LEU A 82 -16.13 0.02 -19.07
C LEU A 82 -16.25 -0.36 -17.59
N VAL A 83 -15.25 0.02 -16.80
CA VAL A 83 -15.26 -0.13 -15.34
C VAL A 83 -16.44 0.63 -14.72
N THR A 84 -16.66 1.88 -15.13
CA THR A 84 -17.80 2.71 -14.66
C THR A 84 -19.14 2.06 -15.01
N LEU A 85 -19.22 1.41 -16.17
CA LEU A 85 -20.39 0.67 -16.66
C LEU A 85 -20.51 -0.74 -16.05
N LYS A 86 -19.57 -1.17 -15.21
CA LYS A 86 -19.50 -2.52 -14.62
C LYS A 86 -19.54 -3.64 -15.66
N VAL A 87 -18.87 -3.41 -16.80
CA VAL A 87 -18.71 -4.44 -17.82
C VAL A 87 -17.46 -5.27 -17.49
N PRO A 88 -17.55 -6.60 -17.45
CA PRO A 88 -16.38 -7.45 -17.25
C PRO A 88 -15.30 -7.23 -18.30
N ILE A 89 -14.04 -7.22 -17.86
CA ILE A 89 -12.86 -6.95 -18.65
C ILE A 89 -11.85 -8.09 -18.49
N VAL A 90 -11.32 -8.55 -19.61
CA VAL A 90 -10.21 -9.50 -19.69
C VAL A 90 -9.01 -8.81 -20.29
N VAL A 91 -7.84 -8.97 -19.69
CA VAL A 91 -6.63 -8.23 -20.06
C VAL A 91 -5.59 -9.19 -20.59
N VAL A 92 -5.18 -9.01 -21.83
CA VAL A 92 -4.13 -9.82 -22.45
C VAL A 92 -2.78 -9.43 -21.86
N THR A 93 -2.21 -10.30 -21.02
CA THR A 93 -1.02 -9.96 -20.23
C THR A 93 0.26 -9.91 -21.06
N ASP A 94 0.27 -10.45 -22.27
CA ASP A 94 1.43 -10.40 -23.17
C ASP A 94 1.70 -8.98 -23.71
N SER A 95 0.67 -8.12 -23.67
CA SER A 95 0.80 -6.69 -23.98
C SER A 95 1.44 -5.87 -22.84
N LEU A 96 1.83 -6.52 -21.73
CA LEU A 96 2.47 -5.87 -20.60
C LEU A 96 3.97 -6.00 -20.77
N ASP A 97 4.64 -4.85 -20.88
CA ASP A 97 6.11 -4.72 -21.00
C ASP A 97 6.81 -5.05 -19.66
N GLY A 98 6.51 -6.20 -19.08
CA GLY A 98 7.03 -6.68 -17.81
C GLY A 98 6.29 -6.16 -16.58
N PRO A 99 6.95 -6.19 -15.40
CA PRO A 99 6.31 -5.89 -14.10
C PRO A 99 5.70 -4.50 -13.99
N GLN A 100 6.29 -3.52 -14.70
CA GLN A 100 5.79 -2.14 -14.66
C GLN A 100 4.42 -2.01 -15.32
N GLY A 101 4.20 -2.72 -16.44
CA GLY A 101 2.89 -2.76 -17.10
C GLY A 101 1.81 -3.33 -16.17
N VAL A 102 2.16 -4.39 -15.42
CA VAL A 102 1.27 -4.99 -14.41
C VAL A 102 0.87 -3.96 -13.34
N PHE A 103 1.83 -3.21 -12.78
CA PHE A 103 1.52 -2.21 -11.75
C PHE A 103 0.76 -0.99 -12.28
N GLN A 104 1.04 -0.56 -13.52
CA GLN A 104 0.30 0.53 -14.16
C GLN A 104 -1.16 0.16 -14.41
N LEU A 105 -1.38 -1.08 -14.83
CA LEU A 105 -2.73 -1.61 -14.95
C LEU A 105 -3.41 -1.75 -13.59
N ALA A 106 -2.71 -2.30 -12.60
CA ALA A 106 -3.21 -2.45 -11.24
C ALA A 106 -3.70 -1.13 -10.64
N SER A 107 -2.94 -0.06 -10.81
CA SER A 107 -3.33 1.26 -10.31
C SER A 107 -4.53 1.84 -11.04
N THR A 108 -4.72 1.50 -12.33
CA THR A 108 -5.88 1.93 -13.11
C THR A 108 -7.18 1.27 -12.63
N TRP A 109 -7.10 0.10 -11.99
CA TRP A 109 -8.26 -0.73 -11.64
C TRP A 109 -8.48 -0.95 -10.15
N GLN A 110 -7.74 -0.21 -9.32
CA GLN A 110 -7.83 -0.30 -7.86
C GLN A 110 -9.28 -0.08 -7.36
N ASP A 111 -10.08 0.69 -8.09
CA ASP A 111 -11.47 1.01 -7.73
C ASP A 111 -12.51 -0.05 -8.18
N ALA A 112 -12.10 -1.05 -8.97
CA ALA A 112 -13.01 -2.07 -9.52
C ALA A 112 -12.33 -3.44 -9.75
N PRO A 113 -11.66 -4.01 -8.73
CA PRO A 113 -10.88 -5.23 -8.88
C PRO A 113 -11.72 -6.46 -9.26
N GLU A 114 -13.02 -6.47 -8.99
CA GLU A 114 -13.92 -7.60 -9.25
C GLU A 114 -14.35 -7.75 -10.72
N TRP A 115 -14.07 -6.74 -11.55
CA TRP A 115 -14.49 -6.71 -12.97
C TRP A 115 -13.35 -7.01 -13.93
N VAL A 116 -12.12 -7.19 -13.46
CA VAL A 116 -10.94 -7.35 -14.32
C VAL A 116 -10.27 -8.70 -14.10
N THR A 117 -9.90 -9.39 -15.17
CA THR A 117 -9.17 -10.67 -15.11
C THR A 117 -8.03 -10.72 -16.10
N PRO A 118 -6.83 -11.18 -15.70
CA PRO A 118 -5.75 -11.42 -16.65
C PRO A 118 -6.05 -12.63 -17.55
N LEU A 119 -5.62 -12.56 -18.81
CA LEU A 119 -5.59 -13.68 -19.75
C LEU A 119 -4.13 -13.93 -20.13
N PHE A 120 -3.63 -15.09 -19.73
CA PHE A 120 -2.25 -15.52 -20.01
C PHE A 120 -2.20 -16.36 -21.29
N LEU A 121 -1.20 -16.12 -22.12
CA LEU A 121 -1.03 -16.73 -23.44
C LEU A 121 0.10 -17.77 -23.49
N SER A 122 0.52 -18.32 -22.34
CA SER A 122 1.68 -19.22 -22.29
C SER A 122 1.50 -20.49 -23.13
N GLY A 123 0.27 -21.02 -23.23
CA GLY A 123 -0.05 -22.31 -23.85
C GLY A 123 0.49 -23.53 -23.09
N VAL A 124 1.25 -23.31 -22.01
CA VAL A 124 1.89 -24.37 -21.22
C VAL A 124 0.92 -24.97 -20.22
N ARG A 125 0.09 -24.13 -19.58
CA ARG A 125 -0.74 -24.50 -18.43
C ARG A 125 -1.68 -25.66 -18.74
N THR A 126 -2.47 -25.58 -19.82
CA THR A 126 -3.40 -26.65 -20.20
C THR A 126 -2.67 -27.98 -20.44
N ILE A 127 -1.51 -27.96 -21.10
CA ILE A 127 -0.72 -29.15 -21.36
C ILE A 127 -0.14 -29.71 -20.06
N ALA A 128 0.42 -28.85 -19.20
CA ALA A 128 0.97 -29.22 -17.90
C ALA A 128 -0.11 -29.80 -16.98
N LEU A 129 -1.29 -29.16 -16.89
CA LEU A 129 -2.43 -29.61 -16.09
C LEU A 129 -2.89 -31.02 -16.48
N ARG A 130 -3.16 -31.25 -17.78
CA ARG A 130 -3.58 -32.57 -18.26
C ARG A 130 -2.56 -33.65 -17.91
N ARG A 131 -1.28 -33.34 -18.02
CA ARG A 131 -0.21 -34.27 -17.64
C ARG A 131 -0.12 -34.49 -16.14
N LEU A 132 -0.23 -33.45 -15.33
CA LEU A 132 -0.27 -33.59 -13.88
C LEU A 132 -1.48 -34.42 -13.41
N GLU A 133 -2.64 -34.27 -14.05
CA GLU A 133 -3.80 -35.13 -13.81
C GLU A 133 -3.52 -36.60 -14.16
N ASP A 134 -2.89 -36.86 -15.32
CA ASP A 134 -2.49 -38.21 -15.72
C ASP A 134 -1.51 -38.83 -14.71
N LEU A 135 -0.52 -38.06 -14.23
CA LEU A 135 0.44 -38.51 -13.23
C LEU A 135 -0.22 -38.77 -11.87
N SER A 136 -1.15 -37.91 -11.46
CA SER A 136 -1.93 -38.11 -10.24
C SER A 136 -2.75 -39.40 -10.30
N ARG A 137 -3.35 -39.71 -11.46
CA ARG A 137 -4.05 -40.99 -11.69
C ARG A 137 -3.11 -42.21 -11.66
N GLN A 138 -1.83 -42.02 -12.00
CA GLN A 138 -0.78 -43.05 -11.89
C GLN A 138 -0.22 -43.20 -10.46
N GLY A 139 -0.69 -42.39 -9.50
CA GLY A 139 -0.30 -42.47 -8.10
C GLY A 139 0.91 -41.62 -7.72
N ILE A 140 1.42 -40.79 -8.62
CA ILE A 140 2.48 -39.81 -8.36
C ILE A 140 1.85 -38.65 -7.58
N LYS A 141 2.23 -38.51 -6.30
CA LYS A 141 1.58 -37.58 -5.37
C LYS A 141 2.41 -36.34 -5.03
N THR A 142 3.73 -36.44 -5.05
CA THR A 142 4.59 -35.38 -4.51
C THR A 142 5.72 -35.02 -5.48
N VAL A 143 5.55 -33.96 -6.24
CA VAL A 143 6.64 -33.35 -7.01
C VAL A 143 7.48 -32.53 -6.04
N TRP A 144 8.80 -32.74 -6.01
CA TRP A 144 9.71 -31.97 -5.13
C TRP A 144 10.56 -30.95 -5.90
N LYS A 145 10.68 -31.12 -7.23
CA LYS A 145 11.38 -30.17 -8.10
C LYS A 145 10.73 -30.10 -9.47
N VAL A 146 10.58 -28.88 -9.97
CA VAL A 146 10.04 -28.54 -11.28
C VAL A 146 11.13 -27.80 -12.05
N GLU A 147 11.49 -28.27 -13.23
CA GLU A 147 12.38 -27.55 -14.15
C GLU A 147 11.60 -27.23 -15.41
N PHE A 148 11.40 -25.94 -15.69
CA PHE A 148 10.76 -25.46 -16.90
C PHE A 148 11.79 -24.70 -17.73
N GLU A 149 12.15 -25.24 -18.89
CA GLU A 149 13.11 -24.66 -19.81
C GLU A 149 12.39 -24.23 -21.10
N ARG A 150 12.50 -22.96 -21.44
CA ARG A 150 11.98 -22.37 -22.67
C ARG A 150 13.16 -21.99 -23.57
N VAL A 151 13.10 -22.42 -24.82
CA VAL A 151 13.98 -21.98 -25.89
C VAL A 151 13.15 -21.07 -26.79
N HIS A 152 13.54 -19.80 -26.91
CA HIS A 152 12.81 -18.84 -27.74
C HIS A 152 13.65 -18.44 -28.95
N THR A 153 13.09 -18.62 -30.14
CA THR A 153 13.68 -18.09 -31.38
C THR A 153 13.04 -16.74 -31.69
N PRO A 154 13.78 -15.62 -31.55
CA PRO A 154 13.24 -14.29 -31.83
C PRO A 154 12.79 -14.19 -33.29
N THR A 155 11.67 -13.52 -33.51
CA THR A 155 11.25 -13.15 -34.87
C THR A 155 12.14 -12.02 -35.42
N HIS A 156 12.01 -11.69 -36.71
CA HIS A 156 12.85 -10.66 -37.34
C HIS A 156 12.76 -9.29 -36.67
N ASP A 157 11.62 -8.97 -36.05
CA ASP A 157 11.35 -7.67 -35.42
C ASP A 157 11.53 -7.71 -33.88
N GLU A 158 11.84 -8.86 -33.31
CA GLU A 158 11.91 -9.05 -31.86
C GLU A 158 13.36 -9.16 -31.37
N THR A 159 13.71 -8.35 -30.37
CA THR A 159 15.00 -8.41 -29.70
C THR A 159 14.95 -9.38 -28.53
N PHE A 160 15.97 -10.25 -28.42
CA PHE A 160 16.14 -11.10 -27.24
C PHE A 160 16.78 -10.29 -26.09
N ASP A 161 15.94 -9.51 -25.41
CA ASP A 161 16.34 -8.57 -24.35
C ASP A 161 15.62 -8.85 -23.02
N TRP A 162 15.85 -7.98 -22.04
CA TRP A 162 15.25 -8.12 -20.71
C TRP A 162 13.74 -7.91 -20.69
N THR A 163 13.20 -7.12 -21.61
CA THR A 163 11.75 -6.89 -21.71
C THR A 163 11.07 -8.17 -22.14
N LEU A 164 11.62 -8.86 -23.15
CA LEU A 164 11.15 -10.18 -23.57
C LEU A 164 11.24 -11.20 -22.43
N CYS A 165 12.38 -11.25 -21.73
CA CYS A 165 12.59 -12.19 -20.63
C CYS A 165 11.57 -11.96 -19.50
N ASP A 166 11.40 -10.71 -19.07
CA ASP A 166 10.49 -10.34 -18.00
C ASP A 166 9.03 -10.66 -18.42
N ARG A 167 8.65 -10.40 -19.67
CA ARG A 167 7.33 -10.74 -20.23
C ARG A 167 7.07 -12.25 -20.24
N LEU A 168 7.97 -13.05 -20.82
CA LEU A 168 7.82 -14.51 -20.88
C LEU A 168 7.82 -15.14 -19.49
N PHE A 169 8.66 -14.64 -18.57
CA PHE A 169 8.65 -15.08 -17.19
C PHE A 169 7.29 -14.84 -16.52
N LEU A 170 6.70 -13.66 -16.69
CA LEU A 170 5.36 -13.36 -16.14
C LEU A 170 4.26 -14.27 -16.74
N GLN A 171 4.32 -14.56 -18.04
CA GLN A 171 3.39 -15.49 -18.70
C GLN A 171 3.47 -16.89 -18.11
N ASP A 172 4.68 -17.36 -17.82
CA ASP A 172 4.90 -18.68 -17.25
C ASP A 172 4.65 -18.73 -15.75
N LEU A 173 4.87 -17.63 -15.04
CA LEU A 173 4.74 -17.57 -13.59
C LEU A 173 3.31 -17.84 -13.11
N ASP A 174 2.30 -17.36 -13.83
CA ASP A 174 0.89 -17.56 -13.46
C ASP A 174 0.55 -19.05 -13.26
N TRP A 175 0.95 -19.89 -14.22
CA TRP A 175 0.64 -21.30 -14.15
C TRP A 175 1.53 -22.02 -13.14
N MET A 176 2.80 -21.61 -13.01
CA MET A 176 3.70 -22.20 -12.01
C MET A 176 3.18 -21.96 -10.59
N GLU A 177 2.79 -20.73 -10.24
CA GLU A 177 2.18 -20.38 -8.95
C GLU A 177 0.85 -21.11 -8.75
N SER A 178 0.01 -21.18 -9.80
CA SER A 178 -1.29 -21.85 -9.72
C SER A 178 -1.19 -23.36 -9.49
N LEU A 179 -0.12 -24.02 -9.96
CA LEU A 179 0.02 -25.48 -9.89
C LEU A 179 0.89 -25.95 -8.73
N PHE A 180 1.93 -25.19 -8.41
CA PHE A 180 2.94 -25.60 -7.44
C PHE A 180 2.84 -24.86 -6.12
N GLY A 181 2.00 -23.82 -6.05
CA GLY A 181 1.74 -23.06 -4.84
C GLY A 181 2.56 -21.78 -4.74
N PRO A 182 2.35 -21.02 -3.64
CA PRO A 182 2.96 -19.72 -3.46
C PRO A 182 4.45 -19.85 -3.12
N HIS A 183 5.30 -19.21 -3.91
CA HIS A 183 6.71 -19.08 -3.56
C HIS A 183 6.95 -17.77 -2.77
N GLU A 184 8.10 -17.65 -2.12
CA GLU A 184 8.45 -16.45 -1.36
C GLU A 184 9.88 -15.99 -1.63
N LEU A 185 10.72 -16.88 -2.18
CA LEU A 185 12.11 -16.59 -2.47
C LEU A 185 12.32 -16.62 -3.97
N VAL A 186 12.93 -15.57 -4.49
CA VAL A 186 13.25 -15.45 -5.93
C VAL A 186 14.73 -15.20 -6.10
N THR A 187 15.37 -16.05 -6.91
CA THR A 187 16.77 -15.90 -7.30
C THR A 187 16.90 -15.90 -8.81
N GLN A 188 17.34 -14.80 -9.41
CA GLN A 188 17.59 -14.72 -10.86
C GLN A 188 19.09 -14.71 -11.17
N HIS A 189 19.49 -15.63 -12.04
CA HIS A 189 20.81 -15.68 -12.66
C HIS A 189 20.71 -15.50 -14.17
N SER A 190 21.80 -15.04 -14.77
CA SER A 190 21.84 -14.84 -16.21
C SER A 190 23.25 -14.93 -16.76
N THR A 191 23.37 -15.48 -17.95
CA THR A 191 24.59 -15.49 -18.74
C THR A 191 24.45 -14.50 -19.89
N MET A 192 25.45 -13.63 -20.03
CA MET A 192 25.49 -12.59 -21.05
C MET A 192 26.65 -12.81 -22.01
N ARG A 193 26.44 -12.50 -23.29
CA ARG A 193 27.47 -12.49 -24.33
C ARG A 193 27.72 -11.05 -24.77
N GLY A 194 28.68 -10.38 -24.13
CA GLY A 194 28.91 -8.95 -24.32
C GLY A 194 28.07 -8.09 -23.36
N GLU A 195 28.05 -6.78 -23.58
CA GLU A 195 27.46 -5.83 -22.62
C GLU A 195 25.94 -5.92 -22.51
N ASP A 196 25.22 -6.34 -23.56
CA ASP A 196 23.73 -6.31 -23.56
C ASP A 196 23.03 -7.54 -24.16
N GLN A 197 23.74 -8.57 -24.65
CA GLN A 197 23.07 -9.74 -25.22
C GLN A 197 22.90 -10.85 -24.19
N ILE A 198 21.66 -11.14 -23.83
CA ILE A 198 21.30 -12.26 -22.98
C ILE A 198 21.45 -13.55 -23.81
N GLN A 199 22.13 -14.55 -23.25
CA GLN A 199 22.18 -15.89 -23.82
C GLN A 199 21.17 -16.80 -23.13
N GLU A 200 21.16 -16.73 -21.81
CA GLU A 200 20.31 -17.54 -20.94
C GLU A 200 19.99 -16.75 -19.67
N THR A 201 18.78 -16.91 -19.16
CA THR A 201 18.40 -16.48 -17.82
C THR A 201 17.68 -17.61 -17.11
N THR A 202 17.98 -17.77 -15.82
CA THR A 202 17.34 -18.73 -14.95
C THR A 202 16.75 -18.00 -13.75
N VAL A 203 15.53 -18.35 -13.38
CA VAL A 203 14.83 -17.85 -12.19
C VAL A 203 14.47 -19.06 -11.35
N ARG A 204 14.99 -19.08 -10.12
CA ARG A 204 14.66 -20.08 -9.11
C ARG A 204 13.65 -19.50 -8.14
N LEU A 205 12.55 -20.21 -7.94
CA LEU A 205 11.48 -19.91 -7.00
C LEU A 205 11.52 -20.97 -5.89
N GLU A 206 11.49 -20.52 -4.64
CA GLU A 206 11.46 -21.40 -3.47
C GLU A 206 10.43 -20.90 -2.46
N ALA A 207 9.85 -21.82 -1.70
CA ALA A 207 9.09 -21.50 -0.50
C ALA A 207 10.02 -21.22 0.69
N GLU A 208 9.49 -20.57 1.73
CA GLU A 208 10.22 -20.45 2.99
C GLU A 208 10.54 -21.82 3.61
N PRO A 209 11.62 -21.94 4.43
CA PRO A 209 12.07 -23.21 4.98
C PRO A 209 10.99 -23.99 5.74
N ALA A 210 10.05 -23.29 6.38
CA ALA A 210 8.94 -23.89 7.11
C ALA A 210 7.98 -24.69 6.21
N ASP A 211 7.80 -24.27 4.96
CA ASP A 211 6.86 -24.85 4.00
C ASP A 211 7.54 -25.64 2.85
N SER A 212 8.88 -25.63 2.81
CA SER A 212 9.71 -26.31 1.80
C SER A 212 9.43 -27.81 1.61
N SER A 213 8.79 -28.48 2.58
CA SER A 213 8.42 -29.89 2.47
C SER A 213 7.19 -30.16 1.59
N ARG A 214 6.41 -29.13 1.25
CA ARG A 214 5.14 -29.26 0.49
C ARG A 214 5.15 -28.53 -0.85
N ILE A 215 5.95 -27.49 -0.97
CA ILE A 215 6.03 -26.65 -2.18
C ILE A 215 7.33 -27.00 -2.91
N PRO A 216 7.27 -27.49 -4.16
CA PRO A 216 8.46 -27.89 -4.88
C PRO A 216 9.34 -26.68 -5.22
N GLU A 217 10.64 -26.91 -5.35
CA GLU A 217 11.53 -25.92 -5.98
C GLU A 217 11.18 -25.79 -7.46
N VAL A 218 10.95 -24.56 -7.95
CA VAL A 218 10.69 -24.29 -9.36
C VAL A 218 11.88 -23.57 -9.98
N LEU A 219 12.47 -24.18 -11.00
CA LEU A 219 13.53 -23.61 -11.81
C LEU A 219 12.97 -23.26 -13.20
N TRP A 220 12.75 -21.98 -13.46
CA TRP A 220 12.41 -21.46 -14.78
C TRP A 220 13.69 -21.05 -15.51
N ALA A 221 13.84 -21.45 -16.76
CA ALA A 221 14.98 -21.11 -17.61
C ALA A 221 14.51 -20.63 -18.98
N LEU A 222 15.14 -19.59 -19.50
CA LEU A 222 14.92 -19.08 -20.84
C LEU A 222 16.24 -18.95 -21.56
N SER A 223 16.36 -19.61 -22.72
CA SER A 223 17.54 -19.56 -23.58
C SER A 223 17.18 -19.12 -24.99
N ARG A 224 18.16 -18.54 -25.69
CA ARG A 224 18.01 -18.10 -27.07
C ARG A 224 18.14 -19.30 -28.03
N GLY A 225 17.07 -19.60 -28.77
CA GLY A 225 17.05 -20.60 -29.82
C GLY A 225 17.53 -20.08 -31.17
N MET A 226 18.10 -20.97 -31.99
CA MET A 226 18.58 -20.63 -33.34
C MET A 226 17.55 -20.94 -34.45
N SER A 227 16.70 -21.94 -34.26
CA SER A 227 15.88 -22.49 -35.35
C SER A 227 14.41 -22.71 -34.98
N GLU A 228 14.10 -22.93 -33.71
CA GLU A 228 12.76 -23.30 -33.28
C GLU A 228 12.52 -22.91 -31.83
N SER A 229 11.30 -22.40 -31.56
CA SER A 229 10.80 -22.19 -30.22
C SER A 229 10.25 -23.50 -29.65
N GLN A 230 10.67 -23.86 -28.45
CA GLN A 230 10.25 -25.07 -27.75
C GLN A 230 10.26 -24.83 -26.25
N TRP A 231 9.54 -25.66 -25.51
CA TRP A 231 9.71 -25.73 -24.07
C TRP A 231 9.76 -27.19 -23.60
N THR A 232 10.45 -27.39 -22.48
CA THR A 232 10.56 -28.67 -21.79
C THR A 232 10.19 -28.47 -20.33
N LEU A 233 9.25 -29.27 -19.82
CA LEU A 233 8.87 -29.33 -18.42
C LEU A 233 9.34 -30.66 -17.84
N ARG A 234 10.20 -30.62 -16.83
CA ARG A 234 10.64 -31.79 -16.07
C ARG A 234 10.07 -31.73 -14.66
N LEU A 235 9.42 -32.81 -14.26
CA LEU A 235 8.85 -32.99 -12.94
C LEU A 235 9.62 -34.11 -12.25
N SER A 236 10.31 -33.78 -11.16
CA SER A 236 11.06 -34.77 -10.38
C SER A 236 10.19 -35.25 -9.21
N HIS A 237 10.01 -36.57 -9.11
CA HIS A 237 9.25 -37.23 -8.06
C HIS A 237 10.03 -38.46 -7.57
N GLU A 238 10.38 -38.50 -6.28
CA GLU A 238 11.21 -39.57 -5.70
C GLU A 238 12.48 -39.81 -6.54
N GLU A 239 12.57 -40.94 -7.25
CA GLU A 239 13.69 -41.33 -8.12
C GLU A 239 13.36 -41.21 -9.63
N ASP A 240 12.13 -40.82 -9.97
CA ASP A 240 11.65 -40.71 -11.36
C ASP A 240 11.59 -39.25 -11.83
N VAL A 241 11.83 -39.07 -13.14
CA VAL A 241 11.74 -37.77 -13.82
C VAL A 241 10.78 -37.89 -14.99
N VAL A 242 9.68 -37.15 -14.92
CA VAL A 242 8.72 -37.06 -16.02
C VAL A 242 9.07 -35.84 -16.88
N THR A 243 9.26 -36.05 -18.18
CA THR A 243 9.58 -34.98 -19.13
C THR A 243 8.43 -34.78 -20.11
N ILE A 244 7.99 -33.53 -20.27
CA ILE A 244 6.98 -33.10 -21.23
C ILE A 244 7.63 -32.09 -22.15
N ARG A 245 7.41 -32.19 -23.47
CA ARG A 245 7.97 -31.27 -24.46
C ARG A 245 6.90 -30.77 -25.42
N ALA A 246 7.02 -29.50 -25.80
CA ALA A 246 6.26 -28.94 -26.92
C ALA A 246 7.18 -28.08 -27.79
N SER A 247 6.87 -28.00 -29.08
CA SER A 247 7.69 -27.30 -30.06
C SER A 247 6.81 -26.69 -31.16
N SER A 248 7.29 -25.65 -31.84
CA SER A 248 6.50 -24.98 -32.89
C SER A 248 6.39 -25.80 -34.18
N ARG A 249 7.28 -26.76 -34.40
CA ARG A 249 7.18 -27.78 -35.45
C ARG A 249 6.96 -29.12 -34.78
N ILE A 250 5.90 -29.81 -35.21
CA ILE A 250 5.73 -31.22 -34.89
C ILE A 250 6.80 -31.97 -35.68
N SER A 251 7.88 -32.35 -35.01
CA SER A 251 8.89 -33.23 -35.61
C SER A 251 8.41 -34.67 -35.48
N ASP A 252 8.19 -35.35 -36.61
CA ASP A 252 7.85 -36.78 -36.71
C ASP A 252 9.05 -37.69 -36.36
N ALA A 253 9.94 -37.25 -35.46
CA ALA A 253 11.10 -38.03 -35.06
C ALA A 253 10.63 -39.31 -34.34
N ALA A 254 10.60 -40.41 -35.10
CA ALA A 254 10.05 -41.71 -34.74
C ALA A 254 10.73 -42.43 -33.55
N ASP A 255 11.76 -41.84 -32.94
CA ASP A 255 12.57 -42.43 -31.87
C ASP A 255 12.40 -41.78 -30.49
N SER A 256 11.46 -40.84 -30.34
CA SER A 256 11.20 -40.17 -29.06
C SER A 256 9.97 -40.76 -28.37
N HIS A 257 10.17 -41.48 -27.25
CA HIS A 257 9.09 -41.86 -26.33
C HIS A 257 8.43 -40.67 -25.61
N VAL A 258 8.92 -39.45 -25.84
CA VAL A 258 8.36 -38.23 -25.26
C VAL A 258 7.28 -37.68 -26.20
N PRO A 259 6.02 -37.54 -25.74
CA PRO A 259 4.96 -36.95 -26.53
C PRO A 259 5.27 -35.46 -26.80
N THR A 260 5.30 -35.09 -28.08
CA THR A 260 5.52 -33.70 -28.53
C THR A 260 4.18 -33.05 -28.82
N HIS A 261 3.95 -31.87 -28.24
CA HIS A 261 2.74 -31.06 -28.46
C HIS A 261 3.02 -29.84 -29.35
N SER A 262 2.01 -29.39 -30.11
CA SER A 262 2.04 -28.15 -30.90
C SER A 262 1.87 -26.93 -29.99
N LEU A 263 2.75 -25.93 -30.12
CA LEU A 263 2.66 -24.68 -29.35
C LEU A 263 1.42 -23.86 -29.71
N GLU A 264 1.09 -23.75 -31.00
CA GLU A 264 -0.04 -22.93 -31.46
C GLU A 264 -1.38 -23.49 -30.98
N ASP A 265 -1.55 -24.81 -31.05
CA ASP A 265 -2.75 -25.48 -30.54
C ASP A 265 -2.86 -25.36 -29.02
N GLY A 266 -1.72 -25.40 -28.31
CA GLY A 266 -1.66 -25.19 -26.87
C GLY A 266 -2.13 -23.80 -26.47
N VAL A 267 -1.64 -22.76 -27.14
CA VAL A 267 -2.05 -21.36 -26.90
C VAL A 267 -3.53 -21.16 -27.19
N LYS A 268 -4.03 -21.66 -28.33
CA LYS A 268 -5.45 -21.57 -28.67
C LYS A 268 -6.34 -22.24 -27.65
N THR A 269 -5.99 -23.46 -27.24
CA THR A 269 -6.76 -24.23 -26.24
C THR A 269 -6.76 -23.51 -24.89
N GLU A 270 -5.60 -23.00 -24.46
CA GLU A 270 -5.46 -22.23 -23.21
C GLU A 270 -6.34 -20.99 -23.19
N ILE A 271 -6.35 -20.20 -24.28
CA ILE A 271 -7.19 -19.00 -24.41
C ILE A 271 -8.66 -19.36 -24.23
N LEU A 272 -9.12 -20.39 -24.94
CA LEU A 272 -10.52 -20.81 -24.89
C LEU A 272 -10.89 -21.36 -23.51
N ASP A 273 -10.06 -22.21 -22.90
CA ASP A 273 -10.31 -22.79 -21.58
C ASP A 273 -10.38 -21.69 -20.50
N GLN A 274 -9.47 -20.69 -20.53
CA GLN A 274 -9.52 -19.55 -19.63
C GLN A 274 -10.78 -18.70 -19.83
N LEU A 275 -11.15 -18.37 -21.07
CA LEU A 275 -12.34 -17.57 -21.36
C LEU A 275 -13.63 -18.30 -20.92
N HIS A 276 -13.73 -19.62 -21.11
CA HIS A 276 -14.84 -20.41 -20.60
C HIS A 276 -14.91 -20.39 -19.06
N GLY A 277 -13.76 -20.50 -18.39
CA GLY A 277 -13.66 -20.37 -16.94
C GLY A 277 -14.13 -19.00 -16.43
N ILE A 278 -13.78 -17.92 -17.16
CA ILE A 278 -14.19 -16.55 -16.83
C ILE A 278 -15.70 -16.38 -17.03
N LEU A 279 -16.23 -16.78 -18.20
CA LEU A 279 -17.65 -16.63 -18.53
C LEU A 279 -18.55 -17.49 -17.62
N SER A 280 -18.11 -18.69 -17.24
CA SER A 280 -18.84 -19.52 -16.28
C SER A 280 -18.93 -18.86 -14.91
N ARG A 281 -17.81 -18.32 -14.37
CA ARG A 281 -17.82 -17.56 -13.11
C ARG A 281 -18.74 -16.35 -13.15
N LEU A 282 -18.69 -15.57 -14.25
CA LEU A 282 -19.57 -14.42 -14.45
C LEU A 282 -21.05 -14.81 -14.43
N ARG A 283 -21.41 -15.90 -15.12
CA ARG A 283 -22.78 -16.43 -15.13
C ARG A 283 -23.23 -16.88 -13.74
N ASP A 284 -22.31 -17.47 -12.98
CA ASP A 284 -22.58 -17.99 -11.63
C ASP A 284 -22.52 -16.87 -10.56
N GLY A 285 -22.21 -15.63 -10.95
CA GLY A 285 -22.07 -14.49 -10.04
C GLY A 285 -20.86 -14.60 -9.11
N VAL A 286 -19.90 -15.47 -9.44
CA VAL A 286 -18.66 -15.64 -8.69
C VAL A 286 -17.72 -14.50 -9.11
N PRO A 287 -17.17 -13.72 -8.15
CA PRO A 287 -16.18 -12.70 -8.45
C PRO A 287 -15.05 -13.29 -9.29
N LEU A 288 -14.56 -12.51 -10.24
CA LEU A 288 -13.43 -12.88 -11.07
C LEU A 288 -12.12 -13.00 -10.25
N ARG A 289 -11.03 -13.50 -10.85
CA ARG A 289 -9.73 -13.59 -10.15
C ARG A 289 -9.38 -12.23 -9.55
N SER A 290 -8.91 -12.22 -8.30
CA SER A 290 -8.62 -10.96 -7.61
C SER A 290 -7.42 -10.28 -8.25
N MET A 291 -7.51 -8.96 -8.42
CA MET A 291 -6.41 -8.10 -8.86
C MET A 291 -5.12 -8.33 -8.04
N GLU A 292 -5.26 -8.79 -6.80
CA GLU A 292 -4.18 -9.22 -5.92
C GLU A 292 -3.29 -10.32 -6.54
N GLU A 293 -3.87 -11.31 -7.22
CA GLU A 293 -3.10 -12.35 -7.92
C GLU A 293 -2.24 -11.76 -9.04
N VAL A 294 -2.77 -10.76 -9.76
CA VAL A 294 -2.04 -10.08 -10.84
C VAL A 294 -0.91 -9.22 -10.27
N THR A 295 -1.20 -8.42 -9.24
CA THR A 295 -0.20 -7.61 -8.56
C THR A 295 0.92 -8.48 -8.00
N ARG A 296 0.58 -9.64 -7.44
CA ARG A 296 1.54 -10.65 -6.96
C ARG A 296 2.51 -11.06 -8.06
N LEU A 297 2.02 -11.43 -9.24
CA LEU A 297 2.89 -11.78 -10.37
C LEU A 297 3.85 -10.62 -10.74
N GLY A 298 3.34 -9.38 -10.71
CA GLY A 298 4.16 -8.17 -10.87
C GLY A 298 5.25 -8.03 -9.81
N GLU A 299 4.95 -8.31 -8.54
CA GLU A 299 5.91 -8.27 -7.43
C GLU A 299 7.03 -9.29 -7.60
N PHE A 300 6.71 -10.50 -8.04
CA PHE A 300 7.68 -11.53 -8.38
C PHE A 300 8.58 -11.14 -9.54
N GLY A 301 8.01 -10.63 -10.64
CA GLY A 301 8.82 -10.13 -11.75
C GLY A 301 9.73 -8.98 -11.33
N ALA A 302 9.26 -8.07 -10.48
CA ALA A 302 10.08 -7.00 -9.90
C ALA A 302 11.15 -7.54 -8.93
N ALA A 303 10.86 -8.61 -8.18
CA ALA A 303 11.81 -9.28 -7.31
C ALA A 303 12.90 -10.00 -8.10
N ALA A 304 12.55 -10.69 -9.19
CA ALA A 304 13.50 -11.28 -10.13
C ALA A 304 14.47 -10.22 -10.66
N LYS A 305 13.94 -9.10 -11.17
CA LYS A 305 14.75 -7.96 -11.64
C LYS A 305 15.69 -7.42 -10.55
N ARG A 306 15.20 -7.25 -9.31
CA ARG A 306 16.04 -6.84 -8.16
C ARG A 306 17.08 -7.90 -7.80
N SER A 307 16.75 -9.19 -7.89
CA SER A 307 17.66 -10.31 -7.64
C SER A 307 18.81 -10.29 -8.63
N ARG A 308 18.51 -10.13 -9.93
CA ARG A 308 19.49 -9.96 -11.01
C ARG A 308 20.46 -8.81 -10.73
N GLN A 309 19.93 -7.63 -10.39
CA GLN A 309 20.74 -6.44 -10.12
C GLN A 309 21.63 -6.58 -8.89
N ARG A 310 21.12 -7.22 -7.83
CA ARG A 310 21.82 -7.35 -6.53
C ARG A 310 22.63 -8.64 -6.39
N ARG A 311 22.48 -9.59 -7.32
CA ARG A 311 23.09 -10.92 -7.32
C ARG A 311 22.84 -11.70 -6.02
N ARG A 312 21.62 -11.65 -5.51
CA ARG A 312 21.20 -12.35 -4.28
C ARG A 312 19.73 -12.76 -4.35
N THR A 313 19.36 -13.76 -3.56
CA THR A 313 17.97 -14.13 -3.31
C THR A 313 17.20 -12.96 -2.71
N ILE A 314 16.00 -12.71 -3.23
CA ILE A 314 15.09 -11.67 -2.75
C ILE A 314 13.86 -12.36 -2.17
N VAL A 315 13.52 -11.99 -0.94
CA VAL A 315 12.24 -12.37 -0.33
C VAL A 315 11.16 -11.49 -0.93
N VAL A 316 10.16 -12.11 -1.53
CA VAL A 316 8.90 -11.51 -1.98
C VAL A 316 7.98 -11.49 -0.77
N GLN A 317 8.10 -10.42 0.01
CA GLN A 317 7.12 -10.15 1.05
C GLN A 317 5.87 -9.65 0.35
N HIS A 318 4.87 -10.52 0.25
CA HIS A 318 3.52 -10.12 -0.07
C HIS A 318 3.09 -9.22 1.08
N GLU A 319 2.89 -7.93 0.80
CA GLU A 319 2.04 -7.13 1.67
C GLU A 319 0.64 -7.68 1.45
N ASP A 320 0.32 -8.80 2.12
CA ASP A 320 -1.07 -9.12 2.38
C ASP A 320 -1.65 -7.79 2.87
N SER A 321 -2.62 -7.28 2.13
CA SER A 321 -3.42 -6.13 2.53
C SER A 321 -4.24 -6.44 3.79
N SER A 322 -3.73 -7.32 4.65
CA SER A 322 -4.16 -7.54 6.00
C SER A 322 -4.30 -6.20 6.70
N GLU A 323 -5.43 -6.07 7.39
CA GLU A 323 -5.78 -4.91 8.19
C GLU A 323 -4.60 -4.44 9.07
N ARG A 324 -3.70 -5.35 9.45
CA ARG A 324 -2.50 -5.08 10.24
C ARG A 324 -1.51 -4.11 9.59
N SER A 325 -1.25 -4.18 8.29
CA SER A 325 -0.32 -3.25 7.61
C SER A 325 -0.94 -1.86 7.49
N GLN A 326 -2.24 -1.79 7.19
CA GLN A 326 -3.04 -0.56 7.18
C GLN A 326 -3.11 0.07 8.57
N PHE A 327 -3.37 -0.71 9.62
CA PHE A 327 -3.36 -0.24 11.00
C PHE A 327 -2.00 0.34 11.40
N LYS A 328 -0.89 -0.28 10.97
CA LYS A 328 0.46 0.23 11.27
C LYS A 328 0.72 1.58 10.60
N SER A 329 0.33 1.72 9.32
CA SER A 329 0.47 2.98 8.58
C SER A 329 -0.42 4.07 9.17
N GLN A 330 -1.68 3.75 9.50
CA GLN A 330 -2.62 4.67 10.15
C GLN A 330 -2.16 5.10 11.54
N MET A 331 -1.60 4.19 12.35
CA MET A 331 -1.03 4.53 13.65
C MET A 331 0.20 5.45 13.51
N ALA A 332 1.05 5.23 12.52
CA ALA A 332 2.19 6.12 12.24
C ALA A 332 1.71 7.51 11.79
N ALA A 333 0.73 7.58 10.89
CA ALA A 333 0.14 8.84 10.44
C ALA A 333 -0.51 9.62 11.60
N PHE A 334 -1.25 8.93 12.48
CA PHE A 334 -1.84 9.54 13.67
C PHE A 334 -0.78 10.06 14.64
N GLY A 335 0.30 9.29 14.86
CA GLY A 335 1.43 9.71 15.69
C GLY A 335 2.13 10.96 15.14
N CYS A 336 2.45 10.98 13.84
CA CYS A 336 3.02 12.16 13.19
C CYS A 336 2.08 13.36 13.24
N GLY A 337 0.78 13.16 13.01
CA GLY A 337 -0.23 14.21 13.10
C GLY A 337 -0.35 14.80 14.50
N ALA A 338 -0.35 13.96 15.54
CA ALA A 338 -0.38 14.41 16.93
C ALA A 338 0.86 15.24 17.29
N LEU A 339 2.06 14.82 16.85
CA LEU A 339 3.29 15.58 17.07
C LEU A 339 3.25 16.96 16.40
N LEU A 340 2.83 17.02 15.13
CA LEU A 340 2.67 18.27 14.40
C LEU A 340 1.65 19.19 15.09
N TRP A 341 0.49 18.65 15.51
CA TRP A 341 -0.51 19.39 16.27
C TRP A 341 0.09 20.01 17.53
N THR A 342 0.85 19.25 18.33
CA THR A 342 1.47 19.81 19.54
C THR A 342 2.47 20.90 19.23
N ILE A 343 3.34 20.74 18.23
CA ILE A 343 4.35 21.75 17.90
C ILE A 343 3.67 23.04 17.44
N PHE A 344 2.78 22.95 16.43
CA PHE A 344 2.10 24.12 15.90
C PHE A 344 1.11 24.72 16.91
N GLY A 345 0.39 23.89 17.67
CA GLY A 345 -0.51 24.32 18.73
C GLY A 345 0.22 25.02 19.87
N SER A 346 1.41 24.55 20.27
CA SER A 346 2.24 25.21 21.28
C SER A 346 2.69 26.59 20.81
N VAL A 347 3.19 26.69 19.58
CA VAL A 347 3.61 27.97 18.99
C VAL A 347 2.42 28.94 18.89
N ALA A 348 1.29 28.47 18.35
CA ALA A 348 0.07 29.28 18.24
C ALA A 348 -0.43 29.75 19.61
N MET A 349 -0.41 28.88 20.62
CA MET A 349 -0.82 29.22 21.98
C MET A 349 0.13 30.24 22.63
N LEU A 350 1.45 30.13 22.39
CA LEU A 350 2.41 31.11 22.88
C LEU A 350 2.21 32.50 22.23
N VAL A 351 1.96 32.54 20.92
CA VAL A 351 1.64 33.78 20.21
C VAL A 351 0.33 34.38 20.73
N LEU A 352 -0.71 33.57 20.86
CA LEU A 352 -2.02 33.99 21.37
C LEU A 352 -1.92 34.51 22.82
N ALA A 353 -1.20 33.78 23.68
CA ALA A 353 -0.92 34.20 25.05
C ALA A 353 -0.20 35.55 25.07
N ALA A 354 0.84 35.73 24.24
CA ALA A 354 1.58 36.98 24.18
C ALA A 354 0.75 38.16 23.66
N SER A 355 -0.19 37.93 22.74
CA SER A 355 -1.05 38.98 22.17
C SER A 355 -2.20 39.39 23.08
N ILE A 356 -2.68 38.49 23.94
CA ILE A 356 -3.87 38.72 24.77
C ILE A 356 -3.51 38.98 26.25
N ASP A 357 -2.24 38.81 26.66
CA ASP A 357 -1.81 39.05 28.03
C ASP A 357 -2.13 40.50 28.47
N PRO A 358 -3.09 40.72 29.38
CA PRO A 358 -3.51 42.06 29.78
C PRO A 358 -2.57 42.65 30.86
N ARG A 359 -1.56 41.90 31.31
CA ARG A 359 -0.64 42.31 32.38
C ARG A 359 0.47 43.19 31.81
N ASP A 360 0.77 44.27 32.52
CA ASP A 360 1.94 45.09 32.20
C ASP A 360 3.26 44.36 32.57
N GLY A 361 4.37 44.84 32.02
CA GLY A 361 5.69 44.20 32.23
C GLY A 361 6.11 44.16 33.70
N GLU A 362 5.69 45.16 34.49
CA GLU A 362 6.02 45.27 35.90
C GLU A 362 5.21 44.29 36.76
N GLN A 363 3.91 44.12 36.48
CA GLN A 363 3.07 43.08 37.10
C GLN A 363 3.61 41.69 36.78
N ARG A 364 4.05 41.43 35.53
CA ARG A 364 4.64 40.13 35.17
C ARG A 364 5.92 39.82 35.94
N LEU A 365 6.82 40.79 36.10
CA LEU A 365 8.06 40.63 36.86
C LEU A 365 7.78 40.42 38.36
N SER A 366 6.82 41.17 38.90
CA SER A 366 6.45 41.08 40.32
C SER A 366 5.73 39.77 40.63
N GLU A 367 4.83 39.31 39.73
CA GLU A 367 4.15 38.01 39.84
C GLU A 367 5.15 36.85 39.79
N ALA A 368 6.11 36.89 38.85
CA ALA A 368 7.13 35.85 38.72
C ALA A 368 8.07 35.78 39.95
N ALA A 369 8.28 36.89 40.64
CA ALA A 369 9.08 36.95 41.86
C ALA A 369 8.30 36.62 43.14
N GLY A 370 6.96 36.53 43.07
CA GLY A 370 6.10 36.38 44.25
C GLY A 370 5.92 37.68 45.05
N TYR A 371 6.04 38.85 44.40
CA TYR A 371 5.98 40.20 45.00
C TYR A 371 4.60 40.83 44.80
N ILE A 372 3.54 40.03 44.94
CA ILE A 372 2.16 40.49 44.83
C ILE A 372 1.43 40.11 46.11
N LEU A 373 0.86 41.11 46.78
CA LEU A 373 -0.04 40.91 47.90
C LEU A 373 -1.49 40.98 47.42
N CYS A 374 -2.20 39.87 47.47
CA CYS A 374 -3.59 39.75 47.05
C CYS A 374 -4.55 40.23 48.16
N GLN A 375 -5.79 40.58 47.80
CA GLN A 375 -6.79 40.98 48.80
C GLN A 375 -7.03 39.92 49.89
N ALA A 376 -6.96 38.63 49.53
CA ALA A 376 -7.16 37.51 50.46
C ALA A 376 -6.08 37.41 51.55
N GLU A 377 -4.94 38.08 51.35
CA GLU A 377 -3.84 38.10 52.32
C GLU A 377 -4.05 39.15 53.41
N PHE A 378 -5.09 39.96 53.30
CA PHE A 378 -5.57 40.85 54.35
C PHE A 378 -6.80 40.24 55.03
N GLN A 379 -7.05 40.60 56.28
CA GLN A 379 -8.32 40.28 56.93
C GLN A 379 -9.47 41.00 56.20
N ASP A 380 -10.65 40.37 56.12
CA ASP A 380 -11.82 40.91 55.41
C ASP A 380 -12.13 42.35 55.86
N ASP A 381 -12.26 43.25 54.87
CA ASP A 381 -12.49 44.69 55.04
C ASP A 381 -11.52 45.39 56.02
N SER A 382 -10.32 44.84 56.19
CA SER A 382 -9.29 45.36 57.07
C SER A 382 -7.99 45.65 56.34
N TRP A 383 -7.20 46.52 56.95
CA TRP A 383 -5.81 46.79 56.56
C TRP A 383 -4.83 45.82 57.22
N LYS A 384 -5.29 45.02 58.20
CA LYS A 384 -4.45 44.06 58.90
C LYS A 384 -4.14 42.87 58.02
N LEU A 385 -2.86 42.50 57.95
CA LEU A 385 -2.43 41.27 57.29
C LEU A 385 -3.01 40.04 58.00
N SER A 386 -3.50 39.10 57.22
CA SER A 386 -3.84 37.74 57.67
C SER A 386 -2.57 36.98 58.08
N GLY A 387 -2.74 35.78 58.65
CA GLY A 387 -1.60 34.90 58.96
C GLY A 387 -0.77 34.56 57.71
N GLU A 388 -1.47 34.21 56.62
CA GLU A 388 -0.89 33.92 55.30
C GLU A 388 -0.19 35.14 54.72
N GLY A 389 -0.84 36.31 54.75
CA GLY A 389 -0.23 37.56 54.27
C GLY A 389 1.05 37.95 55.00
N LYS A 390 1.15 37.67 56.31
CA LYS A 390 2.40 37.86 57.07
C LYS A 390 3.48 36.88 56.64
N GLU A 391 3.12 35.65 56.27
CA GLU A 391 4.07 34.65 55.78
C GLU A 391 4.58 35.00 54.39
N THR A 392 3.68 35.35 53.46
CA THR A 392 4.06 35.87 52.12
C THR A 392 4.97 37.08 52.26
N LEU A 393 4.62 38.04 53.12
CA LEU A 393 5.43 39.25 53.32
C LEU A 393 6.83 38.94 53.89
N ARG A 394 6.96 37.97 54.79
CA ARG A 394 8.29 37.50 55.27
C ARG A 394 9.08 36.85 54.15
N GLY A 395 8.45 36.06 53.28
CA GLY A 395 9.07 35.49 52.09
C GLY A 395 9.64 36.58 51.17
N ILE A 396 8.82 37.60 50.88
CA ILE A 396 9.22 38.78 50.11
C ILE A 396 10.38 39.51 50.79
N ALA A 397 10.29 39.78 52.10
CA ALA A 397 11.33 40.46 52.87
C ALA A 397 12.67 39.71 52.83
N SER A 398 12.63 38.37 52.96
CA SER A 398 13.83 37.53 52.96
C SER A 398 14.54 37.48 51.59
N SER A 399 13.80 37.67 50.51
CA SER A 399 14.33 37.70 49.14
C SER A 399 14.61 39.11 48.63
N TRP A 400 14.39 40.14 49.47
CA TRP A 400 14.47 41.53 49.04
C TRP A 400 15.90 41.98 48.74
N SER A 401 16.08 42.61 47.57
CA SER A 401 17.35 43.10 47.08
C SER A 401 17.20 44.47 46.41
N ALA A 402 18.32 45.15 46.16
CA ALA A 402 18.32 46.43 45.44
C ALA A 402 17.77 46.32 44.00
N THR A 403 17.72 45.11 43.44
CA THR A 403 17.20 44.81 42.09
C THR A 403 15.84 44.13 42.12
N SER A 404 15.21 43.99 43.30
CA SER A 404 13.89 43.37 43.40
C SER A 404 12.82 44.19 42.66
N PRO A 405 11.83 43.53 42.04
CA PRO A 405 10.71 44.19 41.38
C PRO A 405 9.83 44.94 42.39
N VAL A 406 8.90 45.74 41.88
CA VAL A 406 7.97 46.51 42.71
C VAL A 406 7.02 45.57 43.44
N LEU A 407 6.84 45.80 44.74
CA LEU A 407 5.82 45.09 45.51
C LEU A 407 4.45 45.65 45.17
N ILE A 408 3.58 44.81 44.60
CA ILE A 408 2.24 45.21 44.20
C ILE A 408 1.26 44.81 45.28
N ILE A 409 0.46 45.77 45.74
CA ILE A 409 -0.68 45.49 46.61
C ILE A 409 -1.93 45.59 45.75
N GLU A 410 -2.75 44.54 45.78
CA GLU A 410 -4.01 44.53 45.04
C GLU A 410 -5.00 45.56 45.60
N LYS A 411 -5.39 46.49 44.74
CA LYS A 411 -6.35 47.56 45.05
C LYS A 411 -7.71 46.98 45.43
N SER A 412 -8.32 47.50 46.49
CA SER A 412 -9.70 47.20 46.88
C SER A 412 -10.68 47.99 46.03
N ALA A 413 -11.66 47.31 45.41
CA ALA A 413 -12.70 47.98 44.64
C ALA A 413 -13.61 48.88 45.49
N ALA A 414 -13.64 48.66 46.81
CA ALA A 414 -14.65 49.25 47.70
C ALA A 414 -14.19 50.51 48.45
N ASN A 415 -12.89 50.70 48.71
CA ASN A 415 -12.43 51.78 49.59
C ASN A 415 -10.97 52.22 49.34
N PRO A 416 -10.72 53.38 48.70
CA PRO A 416 -9.38 53.92 48.49
C PRO A 416 -8.61 54.24 49.78
N ASP A 417 -9.30 54.54 50.89
CA ASP A 417 -8.63 54.81 52.17
C ASP A 417 -8.11 53.52 52.81
N LEU A 418 -8.79 52.39 52.57
CA LEU A 418 -8.32 51.07 52.98
C LEU A 418 -7.03 50.70 52.27
N ASP A 419 -6.92 51.02 50.98
CA ASP A 419 -5.72 50.76 50.18
C ASP A 419 -4.49 51.51 50.70
N ARG A 420 -4.66 52.79 51.07
CA ARG A 420 -3.58 53.58 51.71
C ARG A 420 -3.17 52.99 53.05
N GLN A 421 -4.14 52.51 53.83
CA GLN A 421 -3.86 51.87 55.12
C GLN A 421 -3.14 50.54 54.95
N ARG A 422 -3.50 49.75 53.93
CA ARG A 422 -2.81 48.50 53.56
C ARG A 422 -1.36 48.78 53.15
N GLU A 423 -1.15 49.77 52.30
CA GLU A 423 0.19 50.23 51.90
C GLU A 423 1.03 50.63 53.11
N GLN A 424 0.51 51.49 54.00
CA GLN A 424 1.20 51.91 55.22
C GLN A 424 1.53 50.74 56.15
N THR A 425 0.64 49.75 56.24
CA THR A 425 0.83 48.55 57.07
C THR A 425 1.94 47.67 56.51
N VAL A 426 1.94 47.42 55.21
CA VAL A 426 3.00 46.67 54.53
C VAL A 426 4.34 47.41 54.65
N VAL A 427 4.34 48.74 54.55
CA VAL A 427 5.53 49.57 54.74
C VAL A 427 6.11 49.41 56.15
N ALA A 428 5.25 49.49 57.17
CA ALA A 428 5.64 49.35 58.57
C ALA A 428 6.21 47.96 58.87
N GLU A 429 5.52 46.90 58.45
CA GLU A 429 5.94 45.51 58.69
C GLU A 429 7.28 45.18 58.00
N LEU A 430 7.49 45.61 56.76
CA LEU A 430 8.78 45.43 56.07
C LEU A 430 9.93 46.22 56.73
N ARG A 431 9.64 47.41 57.26
CA ARG A 431 10.61 48.21 58.03
C ARG A 431 11.00 47.50 59.33
N ASP A 432 10.03 46.92 60.03
CA ASP A 432 10.25 46.14 61.24
C ASP A 432 11.07 44.87 60.95
N MET A 433 10.96 44.31 59.75
CA MET A 433 11.80 43.21 59.25
C MET A 433 13.20 43.64 58.77
N GLY A 434 13.56 44.93 58.89
CA GLY A 434 14.89 45.44 58.55
C GLY A 434 15.13 45.68 57.06
N VAL A 435 14.09 45.64 56.22
CA VAL A 435 14.20 45.94 54.79
C VAL A 435 14.39 47.45 54.61
N ARG A 436 15.57 47.86 54.12
CA ARG A 436 15.89 49.27 53.85
C ARG A 436 15.19 49.71 52.56
N MET A 437 13.99 50.26 52.70
CA MET A 437 13.13 50.59 51.56
C MET A 437 13.43 51.95 50.92
N MET A 438 13.26 52.03 49.60
CA MET A 438 12.80 53.26 48.96
C MET A 438 11.28 53.13 48.85
N GLU A 439 10.53 54.01 49.53
CA GLU A 439 9.06 54.04 49.52
C GLU A 439 8.46 54.05 48.10
N SER A 440 9.26 54.39 47.09
CA SER A 440 8.94 54.35 45.67
C SER A 440 8.77 52.95 45.05
N ARG A 441 8.98 51.85 45.78
CA ARG A 441 8.89 50.47 45.25
C ARG A 441 7.70 49.65 45.75
N ILE A 442 6.71 50.31 46.36
CA ILE A 442 5.43 49.70 46.69
C ILE A 442 4.38 50.43 45.86
N ALA A 443 3.52 49.67 45.17
CA ALA A 443 2.47 50.23 44.33
C ALA A 443 1.14 49.53 44.61
N VAL A 444 0.10 50.32 44.89
CA VAL A 444 -1.27 49.80 44.94
C VAL A 444 -1.89 49.89 43.54
N ARG A 445 -2.25 48.76 42.94
CA ARG A 445 -2.91 48.73 41.61
C ARG A 445 -3.91 47.58 41.46
N GLU A 446 -4.79 47.72 40.46
CA GLU A 446 -5.71 46.65 40.06
C GLU A 446 -4.94 45.56 39.32
N LEU A 447 -5.06 44.31 39.80
CA LEU A 447 -4.44 43.16 39.14
C LEU A 447 -5.26 42.78 37.91
N HIS A 448 -4.69 43.02 36.73
CA HIS A 448 -5.31 42.62 35.47
C HIS A 448 -4.98 41.15 35.19
N GLY A 449 -5.89 40.44 34.51
CA GLY A 449 -5.57 39.10 33.97
C GLY A 449 -5.74 37.91 34.91
N ARG A 450 -6.53 38.00 36.00
CA ARG A 450 -6.86 36.80 36.82
C ARG A 450 -7.44 35.63 35.99
N TRP A 451 -8.17 35.95 34.92
CA TRP A 451 -8.71 34.97 33.96
C TRP A 451 -7.66 34.39 32.99
N PHE A 452 -6.52 35.07 32.82
CA PHE A 452 -5.50 34.68 31.85
C PHE A 452 -4.82 33.36 32.23
N ARG A 453 -4.58 33.14 33.53
CA ARG A 453 -4.00 31.88 34.03
C ARG A 453 -4.85 30.64 33.70
N PRO A 454 -6.16 30.58 34.04
CA PRO A 454 -7.00 29.44 33.67
C PRO A 454 -7.18 29.32 32.16
N PHE A 455 -7.17 30.42 31.40
CA PHE A 455 -7.21 30.41 29.94
C PHE A 455 -5.97 29.71 29.35
N VAL A 456 -4.76 30.11 29.77
CA VAL A 456 -3.51 29.51 29.29
C VAL A 456 -3.43 28.03 29.68
N LEU A 457 -3.82 27.67 30.90
CA LEU A 457 -3.87 26.26 31.34
C LEU A 457 -4.83 25.42 30.48
N SER A 458 -6.01 25.95 30.18
CA SER A 458 -6.99 25.27 29.32
C SER A 458 -6.47 25.12 27.88
N GLY A 459 -5.80 26.16 27.35
CA GLY A 459 -5.13 26.11 26.06
C GLY A 459 -4.08 25.00 26.00
N TRP A 460 -3.22 24.90 27.01
CA TRP A 460 -2.23 23.83 27.10
C TRP A 460 -2.85 22.44 27.18
N ALA A 461 -3.93 22.27 27.94
CA ALA A 461 -4.65 21.00 28.00
C ALA A 461 -5.16 20.57 26.62
N ILE A 462 -5.72 21.50 25.83
CA ILE A 462 -6.19 21.24 24.46
C ILE A 462 -5.02 20.89 23.52
N VAL A 463 -3.91 21.63 23.61
CA VAL A 463 -2.73 21.39 22.76
C VAL A 463 -2.13 20.01 23.01
N PHE A 464 -2.05 19.57 24.26
CA PHE A 464 -1.43 18.29 24.63
C PHE A 464 -2.41 17.10 24.68
N ALA A 465 -3.72 17.32 24.62
CA ALA A 465 -4.72 16.25 24.68
C ALA A 465 -4.50 15.12 23.65
N PRO A 466 -4.19 15.38 22.37
CA PRO A 466 -3.99 14.30 21.39
C PRO A 466 -2.82 13.36 21.73
N ILE A 467 -1.72 13.89 22.26
CA ILE A 467 -0.60 13.06 22.74
C ILE A 467 -1.04 12.22 23.95
N GLY A 468 -1.75 12.82 24.90
CA GLY A 468 -2.26 12.11 26.06
C GLY A 468 -3.17 10.94 25.67
N ILE A 469 -4.07 11.15 24.70
CA ILE A 469 -4.94 10.12 24.16
C ILE A 469 -4.13 9.03 23.46
N ALA A 470 -3.15 9.40 22.62
CA ALA A 470 -2.30 8.44 21.91
C ALA A 470 -1.50 7.54 22.88
N LEU A 471 -0.88 8.13 23.92
CA LEU A 471 -0.16 7.39 24.94
C LEU A 471 -1.09 6.51 25.77
N GLY A 472 -2.29 7.00 26.11
CA GLY A 472 -3.32 6.20 26.79
C GLY A 472 -3.76 4.98 25.98
N ALA A 473 -3.97 5.15 24.67
CA ALA A 473 -4.31 4.05 23.77
C ALA A 473 -3.17 3.02 23.67
N GLN A 474 -1.91 3.47 23.57
CA GLN A 474 -0.75 2.58 23.56
C GLN A 474 -0.61 1.79 24.86
N ALA A 475 -0.83 2.43 26.02
CA ALA A 475 -0.81 1.76 27.31
C ALA A 475 -1.91 0.70 27.42
N LEU A 476 -3.13 1.00 26.94
CA LEU A 476 -4.23 0.03 26.91
C LEU A 476 -3.92 -1.19 26.03
N ILE A 477 -3.32 -0.98 24.85
CA ILE A 477 -2.90 -2.07 23.96
C ILE A 477 -1.84 -2.94 24.63
N LEU A 478 -0.91 -2.33 25.37
CA LEU A 478 0.16 -3.05 26.07
C LEU A 478 -0.41 -3.91 27.20
N VAL A 479 -1.36 -3.38 27.97
CA VAL A 479 -2.08 -4.13 29.02
C VAL A 479 -2.89 -5.27 28.41
N ALA A 480 -3.60 -5.04 27.30
CA ALA A 480 -4.40 -6.06 26.63
C ALA A 480 -3.52 -7.21 26.08
N ARG A 481 -2.29 -6.94 25.64
CA ARG A 481 -1.35 -7.98 25.18
C ARG A 481 -0.84 -8.86 26.32
N THR A 482 -0.60 -8.30 27.50
CA THR A 482 -0.07 -9.06 28.63
C THR A 482 -1.02 -10.14 29.16
N GLU A 483 -2.34 -10.02 28.93
CA GLU A 483 -3.31 -11.05 29.33
C GLU A 483 -3.40 -12.22 28.33
N GLY A 484 -2.97 -12.04 27.08
CA GLY A 484 -3.03 -13.08 26.03
C GLY A 484 -1.96 -14.14 26.16
N ASP A 485 -0.72 -13.76 26.48
CA ASP A 485 0.43 -14.68 26.56
C ASP A 485 0.42 -15.58 27.80
N GLY A 486 -0.41 -15.27 28.81
CA GLY A 486 -0.51 -16.04 30.06
C GLY A 486 -1.36 -17.32 29.98
N ARG A 487 -2.12 -17.54 28.90
CA ARG A 487 -3.04 -18.70 28.76
C ARG A 487 -2.52 -19.85 27.89
N GLY A 488 -1.30 -19.78 27.39
CA GLY A 488 -0.69 -20.81 26.53
C GLY A 488 0.28 -21.79 27.21
N SER A 489 0.42 -21.76 28.54
CA SER A 489 1.38 -22.61 29.28
C SER A 489 0.76 -23.33 30.49
N ALA A 490 -0.38 -23.99 30.28
CA ALA A 490 -0.93 -24.99 31.20
C ALA A 490 -1.38 -26.23 30.43
#